data_AF-A0A9Q0EKX9-F1
#
_entry.id   AF-A0A9Q0EKX9-F1
#
_cell.length_a   1.000
_cell.length_b   1.000
_cell.length_c   1.000
_cell.angle_alpha   90.00
_cell.angle_beta   90.00
_cell.angle_gamma   90.00
#
_symmetry.space_group_name_H-M   'P 1'
#
loop_
_entity.id
_entity.type
_entity.pdbx_description
1 polymer ?
#
loop_
_entity_poly.entity_id
_entity_poly.type
_entity_poly.pdbx_seq_one_letter_code
_entity_poly.pdbx_strand_id
1 'polypeptide(L)'
;MCSAVTSCLSEVLSHVSSRPPGGRVKTWKRRWFILTDNCLYYFEYTTDKEPRGIIPLENLSIREVEDSKKPNSFELYIPDHKDQVIKACKTEADGRVVEGNHTFYRISAPTAEEKDEWISSIKAAISKDPFYEMLAARKKKVSSLKGL
;
A
#
# COMPACT_ATOMS: atom_id res chain seq x y z
N MET A 1 -18.31 0.34 17.74
CA MET A 1 -18.68 0.52 16.32
C MET A 1 -17.36 0.75 15.58
N CYS A 2 -16.80 -0.26 14.93
CA CYS A 2 -15.52 -0.12 14.24
C CYS A 2 -15.74 0.65 12.94
N SER A 3 -15.27 1.90 12.89
CA SER A 3 -15.14 2.69 11.67
C SER A 3 -14.17 1.98 10.73
N ALA A 4 -14.68 1.29 9.73
CA ALA A 4 -13.89 0.80 8.61
C ALA A 4 -14.57 1.33 7.36
N VAL A 5 -13.86 2.19 6.63
CA VAL A 5 -14.17 2.53 5.23
C VAL A 5 -14.23 1.20 4.49
N THR A 6 -15.42 0.60 4.42
CA THR A 6 -15.50 -0.82 4.03
C THR A 6 -15.24 -0.94 2.54
N SER A 7 -15.38 0.16 1.79
CA SER A 7 -15.01 0.20 0.40
C SER A 7 -15.17 1.54 -0.32
N CYS A 8 -14.22 1.91 -1.19
CA CYS A 8 -14.36 3.02 -2.15
C CYS A 8 -13.62 2.71 -3.47
N LEU A 9 -14.09 3.31 -4.56
CA LEU A 9 -13.43 3.28 -5.87
C LEU A 9 -12.30 4.32 -5.87
N SER A 10 -11.06 3.86 -5.76
CA SER A 10 -9.88 4.73 -5.80
C SER A 10 -8.99 4.38 -6.99
N GLU A 11 -8.15 5.33 -7.41
CA GLU A 11 -7.15 5.06 -8.45
C GLU A 11 -5.82 4.72 -7.79
N VAL A 12 -5.22 3.60 -8.19
CA VAL A 12 -3.90 3.20 -7.76
C VAL A 12 -2.91 3.29 -8.91
N LEU A 13 -1.75 3.88 -8.63
CA LEU A 13 -0.64 3.91 -9.55
C LEU A 13 0.03 2.56 -9.55
N SER A 14 -0.21 1.78 -10.61
CA SER A 14 0.50 0.53 -10.81
C SER A 14 1.94 0.82 -11.27
N HIS A 15 2.94 0.40 -10.46
CA HIS A 15 4.37 0.49 -10.77
C HIS A 15 5.01 -0.90 -10.78
N VAL A 16 5.91 -1.13 -11.73
CA VAL A 16 6.84 -2.27 -11.74
C VAL A 16 8.22 -1.66 -11.56
N SER A 17 8.81 -1.78 -10.36
CA SER A 17 10.13 -1.21 -10.07
C SER A 17 11.26 -2.17 -10.47
N SER A 18 12.09 -1.69 -11.42
CA SER A 18 13.45 -2.13 -11.88
C SER A 18 13.59 -3.29 -12.89
N ARG A 19 14.34 -3.25 -14.04
CA ARG A 19 14.83 -2.24 -15.07
C ARG A 19 15.49 -3.03 -16.27
N PRO A 20 15.62 -2.53 -17.54
CA PRO A 20 16.55 -1.47 -18.01
C PRO A 20 15.87 -0.48 -19.04
N PRO A 21 16.54 0.33 -19.91
CA PRO A 21 16.00 1.56 -20.51
C PRO A 21 14.92 1.29 -21.57
N GLY A 22 13.69 1.14 -21.12
CA GLY A 22 12.52 0.94 -21.97
C GLY A 22 11.29 1.09 -21.10
N GLY A 23 10.92 2.34 -20.84
CA GLY A 23 9.95 2.73 -19.82
C GLY A 23 8.65 1.94 -19.89
N ARG A 24 8.39 1.12 -18.88
CA ARG A 24 7.01 0.76 -18.53
C ARG A 24 6.37 1.98 -17.87
N VAL A 25 5.37 2.52 -18.55
CA VAL A 25 4.66 3.74 -18.17
C VAL A 25 3.96 3.53 -16.83
N LYS A 26 4.13 4.49 -15.91
CA LYS A 26 3.33 4.58 -14.70
C LYS A 26 1.88 4.81 -15.11
N THR A 27 0.99 3.83 -14.88
CA THR A 27 -0.41 3.92 -15.27
C THR A 27 -1.31 3.84 -14.04
N TRP A 28 -2.18 4.83 -13.91
CA TRP A 28 -3.25 4.84 -12.93
C TRP A 28 -4.34 3.85 -13.33
N LYS A 29 -4.81 3.06 -12.37
CA LYS A 29 -5.88 2.07 -12.55
C LYS A 29 -6.94 2.31 -11.49
N ARG A 30 -8.20 2.43 -11.92
CA ARG A 30 -9.35 2.43 -11.01
C ARG A 30 -9.51 1.03 -10.42
N ARG A 31 -9.60 0.96 -9.09
CA ARG A 31 -9.75 -0.29 -8.34
C ARG A 31 -10.70 -0.08 -7.18
N TRP A 32 -11.38 -1.14 -6.80
CA TRP A 32 -12.19 -1.17 -5.60
C TRP A 32 -11.34 -1.62 -4.43
N PHE A 33 -11.24 -0.81 -3.39
CA PHE A 33 -10.41 -1.11 -2.23
C PHE A 33 -11.24 -1.60 -1.06
N ILE A 34 -10.72 -2.59 -0.33
CA ILE A 34 -11.26 -3.06 0.95
C ILE A 34 -10.11 -3.12 1.95
N LEU A 35 -10.28 -2.50 3.12
CA LEU A 35 -9.36 -2.60 4.23
C LEU A 35 -9.94 -3.54 5.29
N THR A 36 -9.27 -4.68 5.51
CA THR A 36 -9.64 -5.65 6.55
C THR A 36 -8.41 -6.43 6.97
N ASP A 37 -8.39 -6.97 8.19
CA ASP A 37 -7.33 -7.87 8.69
C ASP A 37 -5.91 -7.33 8.45
N ASN A 38 -5.73 -6.03 8.67
CA ASN A 38 -4.48 -5.30 8.46
C ASN A 38 -3.88 -5.43 7.04
N CYS A 39 -4.72 -5.75 6.06
CA CYS A 39 -4.38 -5.86 4.65
C CYS A 39 -5.26 -4.91 3.83
N LEU A 40 -4.67 -4.34 2.80
CA LEU A 40 -5.39 -3.57 1.80
C LEU A 40 -5.57 -4.43 0.55
N TYR A 41 -6.81 -4.83 0.31
CA TYR A 41 -7.23 -5.61 -0.84
C TYR A 41 -7.70 -4.66 -1.93
N TYR A 42 -7.42 -5.01 -3.19
CA TYR A 42 -7.98 -4.27 -4.32
C TYR A 42 -8.50 -5.21 -5.40
N PHE A 43 -9.66 -4.85 -5.95
CA PHE A 43 -10.40 -5.62 -6.95
C PHE A 43 -10.52 -4.80 -8.24
N GLU A 44 -10.75 -5.49 -9.35
CA GLU A 44 -11.01 -4.80 -10.61
C GLU A 44 -12.45 -4.27 -10.64
N TYR A 45 -13.39 -5.10 -10.18
CA TYR A 45 -14.80 -4.76 -10.06
C TYR A 45 -15.32 -5.04 -8.65
N THR A 46 -16.42 -4.38 -8.28
CA THR A 46 -17.08 -4.56 -6.97
C THR A 46 -17.75 -5.92 -6.81
N THR A 47 -17.98 -6.64 -7.90
CA THR A 47 -18.61 -7.97 -7.93
C THR A 47 -17.61 -9.12 -7.91
N ASP A 48 -16.30 -8.81 -7.99
CA ASP A 48 -15.25 -9.83 -8.01
C ASP A 48 -15.16 -10.53 -6.66
N LYS A 49 -15.06 -11.86 -6.69
CA LYS A 49 -14.87 -12.68 -5.48
C LYS A 49 -13.40 -12.76 -5.06
N GLU A 50 -12.49 -12.64 -6.02
CA GLU A 50 -11.05 -12.76 -5.80
C GLU A 50 -10.38 -11.39 -5.99
N PRO A 51 -9.46 -10.99 -5.09
CA PRO A 51 -8.77 -9.72 -5.22
C PRO A 51 -7.81 -9.75 -6.39
N ARG A 52 -7.69 -8.61 -7.08
CA ARG A 52 -6.64 -8.38 -8.07
C ARG A 52 -5.27 -8.29 -7.39
N GLY A 53 -5.21 -7.84 -6.14
CA GLY A 53 -4.02 -7.95 -5.33
C GLY A 53 -4.23 -7.60 -3.87
N ILE A 54 -3.23 -7.94 -3.08
CA ILE A 54 -3.25 -7.86 -1.62
C ILE A 54 -1.96 -7.18 -1.17
N ILE A 55 -2.11 -6.15 -0.34
CA ILE A 55 -1.00 -5.40 0.25
C ILE A 55 -1.10 -5.55 1.77
N PRO A 56 -0.34 -6.48 2.36
CA PRO A 56 -0.12 -6.52 3.81
C PRO A 56 0.44 -5.18 4.30
N LEU A 57 -0.13 -4.62 5.37
CA LEU A 57 0.23 -3.28 5.86
C LEU A 57 1.35 -3.30 6.90
N GLU A 58 1.90 -4.47 7.25
CA GLU A 58 2.95 -4.55 8.25
C GLU A 58 4.22 -3.85 7.78
N ASN A 59 4.86 -3.10 8.67
CA ASN A 59 6.06 -2.30 8.38
C ASN A 59 5.85 -1.17 7.37
N LEU A 60 4.62 -0.86 6.97
CA LEU A 60 4.36 0.27 6.09
C LEU A 60 4.09 1.54 6.89
N SER A 61 4.35 2.67 6.26
CA SER A 61 3.93 3.98 6.69
C SER A 61 3.17 4.65 5.55
N ILE A 62 2.43 5.71 5.88
CA ILE A 62 1.66 6.48 4.92
C ILE A 62 2.13 7.94 4.92
N ARG A 63 2.23 8.53 3.74
CA ARG A 63 2.53 9.96 3.56
C ARG A 63 1.60 10.56 2.52
N GLU A 64 1.24 11.81 2.72
CA GLU A 64 0.58 12.60 1.69
C GLU A 64 1.59 12.98 0.62
N VAL A 65 1.15 13.01 -0.64
CA VAL A 65 1.98 13.42 -1.77
C VAL A 65 1.19 14.28 -2.73
N GLU A 66 1.85 15.22 -3.36
CA GLU A 66 1.31 15.90 -4.53
C GLU A 66 1.60 15.06 -5.78
N ASP A 67 0.58 14.92 -6.64
CA ASP A 67 0.74 14.33 -7.97
C ASP A 67 0.13 15.27 -9.00
N SER A 68 0.88 15.56 -10.06
CA SER A 68 0.47 16.53 -11.09
C SER A 68 -0.75 16.11 -11.90
N LYS A 69 -1.11 14.82 -11.88
CA LYS A 69 -2.24 14.27 -12.63
C LYS A 69 -3.39 13.83 -11.74
N LYS A 70 -3.15 13.59 -10.46
CA LYS A 70 -4.13 13.01 -9.54
C LYS A 70 -4.16 13.77 -8.21
N PRO A 71 -5.23 14.54 -7.92
CA PRO A 71 -5.37 15.20 -6.63
C PRO A 71 -5.55 14.15 -5.51
N ASN A 72 -5.54 14.61 -4.27
CA ASN A 72 -5.87 13.80 -3.11
C ASN A 72 -5.04 12.51 -3.01
N SER A 73 -3.74 12.61 -3.32
CA SER A 73 -2.84 11.48 -3.41
C SER A 73 -2.10 11.20 -2.11
N PHE A 74 -1.89 9.92 -1.81
CA PHE A 74 -1.07 9.45 -0.71
C PHE A 74 -0.28 8.20 -1.11
N GLU A 75 0.77 7.88 -0.36
CA GLU A 75 1.64 6.74 -0.62
C GLU A 75 1.76 5.82 0.60
N LEU A 76 1.63 4.52 0.36
CA LEU A 76 2.13 3.46 1.24
C LEU A 76 3.59 3.18 0.88
N TYR A 77 4.47 3.21 1.88
CA TYR A 77 5.91 3.03 1.69
C TYR A 77 6.56 2.37 2.90
N ILE A 78 7.74 1.76 2.70
CA ILE A 78 8.56 1.27 3.81
C ILE A 78 9.41 2.44 4.35
N PRO A 79 9.27 2.83 5.63
CA PRO A 79 10.14 3.84 6.23
C PRO A 79 11.59 3.36 6.24
N ASP A 80 12.54 4.28 6.08
CA ASP A 80 13.99 4.05 6.13
C ASP A 80 14.58 3.11 5.05
N HIS A 81 13.77 2.49 4.19
CA HIS A 81 14.20 1.57 3.14
C HIS A 81 13.51 1.84 1.78
N LYS A 82 13.86 2.97 1.14
CA LYS A 82 13.17 3.48 -0.06
C LYS A 82 13.22 2.57 -1.30
N ASP A 83 14.25 1.73 -1.41
CA ASP A 83 14.45 0.83 -2.55
C ASP A 83 13.94 -0.59 -2.28
N GLN A 84 13.49 -0.87 -1.06
CA GLN A 84 12.95 -2.17 -0.72
C GLN A 84 11.56 -2.34 -1.34
N VAL A 85 11.34 -3.51 -1.96
CA VAL A 85 10.04 -3.89 -2.50
C VAL A 85 9.08 -4.21 -1.35
N ILE A 86 7.89 -3.62 -1.39
CA ILE A 86 6.78 -3.94 -0.51
C ILE A 86 6.31 -5.36 -0.82
N LYS A 87 6.27 -6.19 0.22
CA LYS A 87 5.70 -7.53 0.14
C LYS A 87 4.22 -7.40 -0.19
N ALA A 88 3.82 -7.88 -1.35
CA ALA A 88 2.45 -7.85 -1.83
C ALA A 88 2.31 -8.94 -2.91
N CYS A 89 1.09 -9.33 -3.22
CA CYS A 89 0.81 -10.19 -4.37
C CYS A 89 -0.22 -9.54 -5.30
N LYS A 90 -0.20 -9.93 -6.57
CA LYS A 90 -1.21 -9.54 -7.56
C LYS A 90 -1.46 -10.67 -8.54
N THR A 91 -2.66 -10.67 -9.12
CA THR A 91 -3.08 -11.63 -10.14
C THR A 91 -2.91 -11.00 -11.53
N GLU A 92 -2.15 -11.65 -12.40
CA GLU A 92 -1.99 -11.24 -13.80
C GLU A 92 -3.27 -11.53 -14.62
N ALA A 93 -3.31 -11.09 -15.87
CA ALA A 93 -4.51 -11.26 -16.72
C ALA A 93 -4.82 -12.73 -17.05
N ASP A 94 -3.82 -13.61 -16.97
CA ASP A 94 -3.94 -15.06 -17.17
C ASP A 94 -4.33 -15.82 -15.89
N GLY A 95 -4.60 -15.11 -14.79
CA GLY A 95 -4.97 -15.70 -13.50
C GLY A 95 -3.78 -16.11 -12.63
N ARG A 96 -2.54 -15.96 -13.09
CA ARG A 96 -1.36 -16.30 -12.28
C ARG A 96 -1.14 -15.30 -11.16
N VAL A 97 -0.92 -15.80 -9.94
CA VAL A 97 -0.50 -14.97 -8.80
C VAL A 97 1.01 -14.74 -8.85
N VAL A 98 1.43 -13.49 -8.79
CA VAL A 98 2.84 -13.08 -8.79
C VAL A 98 3.11 -12.10 -7.64
N GLU A 99 4.36 -12.04 -7.19
CA GLU A 99 4.78 -11.03 -6.23
C GLU A 99 4.70 -9.62 -6.84
N GLY A 100 4.26 -8.66 -6.03
CA GLY A 100 4.33 -7.25 -6.34
C GLY A 100 5.79 -6.79 -6.43
N ASN A 101 6.05 -5.81 -7.28
CA ASN A 101 7.37 -5.22 -7.52
C ASN A 101 7.38 -3.71 -7.24
N HIS A 102 6.55 -3.30 -6.28
CA HIS A 102 6.35 -1.91 -5.92
C HIS A 102 7.23 -1.56 -4.72
N THR A 103 8.03 -0.49 -4.81
CA THR A 103 8.71 0.08 -3.64
C THR A 103 7.80 1.05 -2.86
N PHE A 104 6.71 1.50 -3.50
CA PHE A 104 5.61 2.24 -2.88
C PHE A 104 4.31 2.00 -3.66
N TYR A 105 3.17 2.18 -3.01
CA TYR A 105 1.85 2.25 -3.65
C TYR A 105 1.31 3.66 -3.52
N ARG A 106 1.13 4.36 -4.65
CA ARG A 106 0.48 5.66 -4.68
C ARG A 106 -1.00 5.48 -5.01
N ILE A 107 -1.86 6.06 -4.18
CA ILE A 107 -3.32 5.97 -4.28
C ILE A 107 -3.88 7.39 -4.30
N SER A 108 -4.89 7.62 -5.13
CA SER A 108 -5.63 8.87 -5.21
C SER A 108 -7.11 8.61 -4.91
N ALA A 109 -7.65 9.39 -3.98
CA ALA A 109 -9.06 9.36 -3.63
C ALA A 109 -9.88 10.36 -4.45
N PRO A 110 -11.17 10.09 -4.72
CA PRO A 110 -12.04 11.03 -5.43
C PRO A 110 -12.17 12.40 -4.75
N THR A 111 -12.25 12.43 -3.41
CA THR A 111 -12.29 13.70 -2.64
C THR A 111 -11.20 13.79 -1.57
N ALA A 112 -11.01 14.99 -1.02
CA ALA A 112 -10.06 15.24 0.07
C ALA A 112 -10.51 14.56 1.38
N GLU A 113 -11.83 14.57 1.64
CA GLU A 113 -12.44 13.91 2.79
C GLU A 113 -12.20 12.39 2.73
N GLU A 114 -12.42 11.77 1.56
CA GLU A 114 -12.15 10.34 1.38
C GLU A 114 -10.64 10.02 1.54
N LYS A 115 -9.75 10.89 1.06
CA LYS A 115 -8.30 10.75 1.28
C LYS A 115 -7.98 10.73 2.77
N ASP A 116 -8.53 11.68 3.54
CA ASP A 116 -8.27 11.78 4.98
C ASP A 116 -8.85 10.58 5.75
N GLU A 117 -10.05 10.10 5.37
CA GLU A 117 -10.65 8.87 5.92
C GLU A 117 -9.80 7.63 5.64
N TRP A 118 -9.29 7.48 4.41
CA TRP A 118 -8.39 6.38 4.04
C TRP A 118 -7.08 6.45 4.81
N ILE A 119 -6.44 7.62 4.90
CA ILE A 119 -5.20 7.81 5.65
C ILE A 119 -5.40 7.44 7.12
N SER A 120 -6.48 7.92 7.74
CA SER A 120 -6.81 7.63 9.13
C SER A 120 -7.02 6.14 9.37
N SER A 121 -7.83 5.49 8.51
CA SER A 121 -8.15 4.07 8.63
C SER A 121 -6.93 3.18 8.44
N ILE A 122 -6.07 3.48 7.46
CA ILE A 122 -4.84 2.72 7.21
C ILE A 122 -3.83 2.91 8.34
N LYS A 123 -3.64 4.13 8.85
CA LYS A 123 -2.78 4.37 10.03
C LYS A 123 -3.27 3.57 11.24
N ALA A 124 -4.58 3.54 11.47
CA ALA A 124 -5.17 2.77 12.55
C ALA A 124 -5.01 1.25 12.37
N ALA A 125 -4.97 0.75 11.13
CA ALA A 125 -4.71 -0.66 10.84
C ALA A 125 -3.22 -1.04 11.05
N ILE A 126 -2.29 -0.15 10.68
CA ILE A 126 -0.84 -0.34 10.90
C ILE A 126 -0.50 -0.36 12.40
N SER A 127 -1.15 0.50 13.19
CA SER A 127 -0.85 0.74 14.61
C SER A 127 -1.22 -0.42 15.57
N LYS A 128 -1.76 -1.54 15.10
CA LYS A 128 -2.49 -2.52 15.95
C LYS A 128 -1.73 -3.76 16.40
N ASP A 129 -0.43 -3.89 16.17
CA ASP A 129 0.29 -5.10 16.55
C ASP A 129 1.33 -4.85 17.68
N PRO A 130 1.01 -5.18 18.96
CA PRO A 130 1.95 -5.09 20.08
C PRO A 130 3.22 -5.91 19.89
N PHE A 131 3.14 -6.98 19.08
CA PHE A 131 4.29 -7.80 18.72
C PHE A 131 5.23 -7.05 17.75
N TYR A 132 4.67 -6.24 16.85
CA TYR A 132 5.40 -5.37 15.93
C TYR A 132 6.14 -4.25 16.65
N GLU A 133 5.53 -3.60 17.65
CA GLU A 133 6.24 -2.65 18.52
C GLU A 133 7.43 -3.31 19.22
N MET A 134 7.22 -4.51 19.77
CA MET A 134 8.28 -5.28 20.44
C MET A 134 9.40 -5.70 19.47
N LEU A 135 9.06 -6.12 18.25
CA LEU A 135 10.05 -6.48 17.22
C LEU A 135 10.80 -5.26 16.67
N ALA A 136 10.11 -4.15 16.41
CA ALA A 136 10.72 -2.90 15.96
C ALA A 136 11.70 -2.35 17.01
N ALA A 137 11.32 -2.42 18.30
CA ALA A 137 12.20 -2.08 19.41
C ALA A 137 13.45 -2.98 19.47
N ARG A 138 13.32 -4.29 19.22
CA ARG A 138 14.45 -5.22 19.13
C ARG A 138 15.35 -4.92 17.93
N LYS A 139 14.77 -4.64 16.76
CA LYS A 139 15.53 -4.35 15.53
C LYS A 139 16.34 -3.05 15.64
N LYS A 140 15.77 -2.00 16.25
CA LYS A 140 16.49 -0.74 16.57
C LYS A 140 17.65 -0.95 17.55
N LYS A 141 17.49 -1.80 18.57
CA LYS A 141 18.58 -2.14 19.51
C LYS A 141 19.73 -2.87 18.81
N VAL A 142 19.42 -3.82 17.91
CA VAL A 142 20.45 -4.58 17.18
C VAL A 142 21.18 -3.72 16.16
N SER A 143 20.51 -2.80 15.47
CA SER A 143 21.19 -1.86 14.56
C SER A 143 22.11 -0.88 15.31
N SER A 144 21.72 -0.47 16.53
CA SER A 144 22.56 0.41 17.36
C SER A 144 23.82 -0.28 17.90
N LEU A 145 23.80 -1.61 18.05
CA LEU A 145 24.94 -2.41 18.52
C LEU A 145 25.96 -2.75 17.43
N LYS A 146 25.57 -2.67 16.15
CA LYS A 146 26.45 -2.94 14.99
C LYS A 146 27.17 -1.69 14.48
N GLY A 147 26.92 -0.53 15.09
CA GLY A 147 27.54 0.75 14.74
C GLY A 147 28.60 1.24 15.73
N LEU A 148 29.06 0.37 16.65
CA LEU A 148 30.22 0.59 17.53
C LEU A 148 31.39 -0.29 17.09
#